data_AF-A0A959TA84-F1
#
_entry.id   AF-A0A959TA84-F1
#
_cell.length_a   1.000
_cell.length_b   1.000
_cell.length_c   1.000
_cell.angle_alpha   90.00
_cell.angle_beta   90.00
_cell.angle_gamma   90.00
#
_symmetry.space_group_name_H-M   'P 1'
#
loop_
_entity.id
_entity.type
_entity.pdbx_description
1 polymer ?
#
loop_
_entity_poly.entity_id
_entity_poly.type
_entity_poly.pdbx_seq_one_letter_code
_entity_poly.pdbx_strand_id
1 'polypeptide(L)'
;MVVFSLAFYGVFAFMREQVCTTVCPYGRLQGVLLDRKSVVIAYDHERGEQRAKFRKGEDRGAVGKGDCIDCKACVHVCPTGIDIRNGTQLECVNCTACIDACDHMMEGVGLPKGLIRYASESEIADKQPFHFTTRMKAYSAVLVVLVAVMVTLVVTRSEVEATVLRTPGMLFQEQEDGRISNLYNFKVVNKTNHDIPIEFRLMDMPGEVKLIGRDVELERAKLAEGELFIVLDR
;
A
#
# COMPACT_ATOMS: atom_id res chain seq x y z
N MET A 1 -13.48 -4.94 19.92
CA MET A 1 -12.10 -5.36 19.63
C MET A 1 -11.89 -6.85 19.90
N VAL A 2 -12.10 -7.35 21.13
CA VAL A 2 -11.88 -8.79 21.46
C VAL A 2 -12.66 -9.77 20.57
N VAL A 3 -13.96 -9.53 20.34
CA VAL A 3 -14.79 -10.38 19.47
C VAL A 3 -14.26 -10.41 18.03
N PHE A 4 -13.83 -9.25 17.52
CA PHE A 4 -13.28 -9.14 16.17
C PHE A 4 -11.93 -9.86 16.06
N SER A 5 -11.06 -9.69 17.05
CA SER A 5 -9.78 -10.40 17.13
C SER A 5 -9.97 -11.92 17.20
N LEU A 6 -10.94 -12.40 17.99
CA LEU A 6 -11.27 -13.83 18.08
C LEU A 6 -11.84 -14.37 16.77
N ALA A 7 -12.68 -13.60 16.07
CA ALA A 7 -13.21 -13.98 14.77
C ALA A 7 -12.08 -14.14 13.73
N PHE A 8 -11.17 -13.15 13.63
CA PHE A 8 -10.01 -13.24 12.74
C PHE A 8 -9.06 -14.36 13.13
N TYR A 9 -8.82 -14.56 14.43
CA TYR A 9 -8.04 -15.69 14.90
C TYR A 9 -8.66 -17.03 14.50
N GLY A 10 -9.98 -17.19 14.64
CA GLY A 10 -10.69 -18.40 14.19
C GLY A 10 -10.54 -18.65 12.69
N VAL A 11 -10.66 -17.59 11.89
CA VAL A 11 -10.43 -17.67 10.43
C VAL A 11 -9.01 -18.16 10.13
N PHE A 12 -7.99 -17.57 10.73
CA PHE A 12 -6.59 -17.94 10.48
C PHE A 12 -6.19 -19.28 11.10
N ALA A 13 -6.76 -19.67 12.24
CA ALA A 13 -6.43 -20.93 12.90
C ALA A 13 -7.04 -22.13 12.18
N PHE A 14 -8.32 -22.02 11.77
CA PHE A 14 -9.10 -23.13 11.23
C PHE A 14 -9.31 -23.07 9.71
N MET A 15 -9.73 -21.93 9.16
CA MET A 15 -10.04 -21.85 7.72
C MET A 15 -8.82 -21.58 6.85
N ARG A 16 -7.78 -20.91 7.37
CA ARG A 16 -6.48 -20.67 6.70
C ARG A 16 -6.64 -20.27 5.22
N GLU A 17 -6.15 -21.11 4.32
CA GLU A 17 -6.12 -20.91 2.87
C GLU A 17 -7.49 -20.99 2.20
N GLN A 18 -8.47 -21.70 2.80
CA GLN A 18 -9.82 -21.86 2.24
C GLN A 18 -10.57 -20.52 2.11
N VAL A 19 -10.28 -19.56 3.00
CA VAL A 19 -10.87 -18.23 2.87
C VAL A 19 -10.35 -17.54 1.63
N CYS A 20 -9.03 -17.59 1.38
CA CYS A 20 -8.42 -16.91 0.24
C CYS A 20 -8.79 -17.56 -1.10
N THR A 21 -8.91 -18.89 -1.15
CA THR A 21 -9.17 -19.64 -2.40
C THR A 21 -10.64 -19.75 -2.74
N THR A 22 -11.53 -19.84 -1.74
CA THR A 22 -12.93 -20.22 -1.95
C THR A 22 -13.92 -19.16 -1.51
N VAL A 23 -13.68 -18.48 -0.38
CA VAL A 23 -14.64 -17.52 0.20
C VAL A 23 -14.40 -16.09 -0.29
N CYS A 24 -13.14 -15.71 -0.45
CA CYS A 24 -12.74 -14.34 -0.72
C CYS A 24 -12.96 -14.02 -2.21
N PRO A 25 -13.90 -13.13 -2.56
CA PRO A 25 -14.12 -12.75 -3.95
C PRO A 25 -12.90 -12.04 -4.55
N TYR A 26 -12.09 -11.39 -3.70
CA TYR A 26 -10.89 -10.67 -4.13
C TYR A 26 -9.85 -11.60 -4.77
N GLY A 27 -9.56 -12.76 -4.17
CA GLY A 27 -8.59 -13.71 -4.74
C GLY A 27 -8.98 -14.16 -6.14
N ARG A 28 -10.28 -14.37 -6.37
CA ARG A 28 -10.80 -14.73 -7.70
C ARG A 28 -10.81 -13.56 -8.69
N LEU A 29 -11.10 -12.35 -8.22
CA LEU A 29 -11.03 -11.12 -9.02
C LEU A 29 -9.59 -10.78 -9.45
N GLN A 30 -8.59 -11.09 -8.62
CA GLN A 30 -7.18 -10.89 -8.98
C GLN A 30 -6.78 -11.66 -10.24
N GLY A 31 -7.33 -12.87 -10.46
CA GLY A 31 -7.10 -13.61 -11.70
C GLY A 31 -7.61 -12.90 -12.96
N VAL A 32 -8.65 -12.07 -12.85
CA VAL A 32 -9.21 -11.29 -13.98
C VAL A 32 -8.34 -10.08 -14.32
N LEU A 33 -7.53 -9.61 -13.36
CA LEU A 33 -6.62 -8.48 -13.57
C LEU A 33 -5.33 -8.91 -14.30
N LEU A 34 -5.05 -10.20 -14.39
CA LEU A 34 -3.92 -10.73 -15.13
C LEU A 34 -4.26 -10.80 -16.62
N ASP A 35 -3.36 -10.27 -17.45
CA ASP A 35 -3.37 -10.42 -18.89
C ASP A 35 -2.16 -11.21 -19.39
N ARG A 36 -2.12 -11.54 -20.69
CA ARG A 36 -1.00 -12.30 -21.28
C ARG A 36 0.36 -11.60 -21.19
N LYS A 37 0.37 -10.30 -20.90
CA LYS A 37 1.57 -9.46 -20.79
C LYS A 37 1.97 -9.24 -19.33
N SER A 38 1.18 -9.71 -18.39
CA SER A 38 1.44 -9.60 -16.96
C SER A 38 2.57 -10.55 -16.61
N VAL A 39 3.59 -10.02 -15.94
CA VAL A 39 4.74 -10.81 -15.50
C VAL A 39 4.35 -11.58 -14.26
N VAL A 40 4.44 -12.91 -14.35
CA VAL A 40 4.17 -13.84 -13.25
C VAL A 40 5.32 -14.84 -13.14
N ILE A 41 5.33 -15.63 -12.07
CA ILE A 41 6.22 -16.78 -12.00
C ILE A 41 5.61 -17.87 -12.86
N ALA A 42 6.24 -18.18 -13.98
CA ALA A 42 5.73 -19.08 -15.00
C ALA A 42 6.72 -20.20 -15.31
N TYR A 43 6.17 -21.37 -15.62
CA TYR A 43 6.90 -22.49 -16.20
C TYR A 43 6.94 -22.33 -17.73
N ASP A 44 8.16 -22.40 -18.29
CA ASP A 44 8.39 -22.34 -19.73
C ASP A 44 7.96 -23.68 -20.36
N HIS A 45 6.69 -23.73 -20.77
CA HIS A 45 6.09 -24.93 -21.35
C HIS A 45 6.61 -25.21 -22.77
N GLU A 46 6.99 -24.18 -23.55
CA GLU A 46 7.60 -24.41 -24.87
C GLU A 46 8.93 -25.16 -24.77
N ARG A 47 9.74 -24.83 -23.76
CA ARG A 47 11.05 -25.45 -23.51
C ARG A 47 10.93 -26.75 -22.71
N GLY A 48 9.97 -26.82 -21.81
CA GLY A 48 9.88 -27.86 -20.80
C GLY A 48 9.03 -29.08 -21.17
N GLU A 49 8.09 -28.94 -22.09
CA GLU A 49 7.13 -29.99 -22.43
C GLU A 49 7.73 -31.15 -23.23
N GLN A 50 7.04 -32.30 -23.23
CA GLN A 50 7.64 -33.64 -23.45
C GLN A 50 8.53 -34.07 -22.27
N ARG A 51 7.96 -33.90 -21.07
CA ARG A 51 8.58 -34.19 -19.77
C ARG A 51 9.01 -35.66 -19.72
N ALA A 52 10.26 -35.89 -19.36
CA ALA A 52 10.79 -37.25 -19.26
C ALA A 52 11.89 -37.31 -18.21
N LYS A 53 11.97 -38.44 -17.50
CA LYS A 53 13.04 -38.68 -16.52
C LYS A 53 14.41 -38.49 -17.15
N PHE A 54 15.33 -37.90 -16.40
CA PHE A 54 16.70 -37.69 -16.85
C PHE A 54 17.44 -39.03 -17.02
N ARG A 55 18.19 -39.17 -18.12
CA ARG A 55 19.11 -40.28 -18.38
C ARG A 55 20.47 -39.70 -18.76
N LYS A 56 21.54 -40.17 -18.11
CA LYS A 56 22.91 -39.71 -18.38
C LYS A 56 23.36 -40.16 -19.77
N GLY A 57 23.96 -39.25 -20.54
CA GLY A 57 24.48 -39.53 -21.88
C GLY A 57 23.43 -39.52 -23.00
N GLU A 58 22.20 -39.11 -22.71
CA GLU A 58 21.15 -38.93 -23.72
C GLU A 58 21.11 -37.47 -24.20
N ASP A 59 21.16 -37.25 -25.51
CA ASP A 59 20.82 -35.96 -26.10
C ASP A 59 19.29 -35.82 -26.12
N ARG A 60 18.78 -35.01 -25.20
CA ARG A 60 17.34 -34.81 -25.02
C ARG A 60 16.71 -34.11 -26.23
N GLY A 61 17.44 -33.20 -26.87
CA GLY A 61 16.96 -32.50 -28.07
C GLY A 61 16.80 -33.47 -29.25
N ALA A 62 17.75 -34.38 -29.43
CA ALA A 62 17.70 -35.40 -30.49
C ALA A 62 16.55 -36.41 -30.31
N VAL A 63 16.17 -36.70 -29.05
CA VAL A 63 15.10 -37.66 -28.72
C VAL A 63 13.73 -36.96 -28.56
N GLY A 64 13.67 -35.64 -28.75
CA GLY A 64 12.45 -34.85 -28.64
C GLY A 64 11.98 -34.63 -27.20
N LYS A 65 12.81 -34.87 -26.20
CA LYS A 65 12.44 -34.65 -24.79
C LYS A 65 12.68 -33.19 -24.39
N GLY A 66 11.72 -32.62 -23.66
CA GLY A 66 11.86 -31.28 -23.10
C GLY A 66 12.90 -31.20 -21.98
N ASP A 67 13.21 -29.99 -21.57
CA ASP A 67 14.19 -29.72 -20.51
C ASP A 67 13.70 -30.11 -19.11
N CYS A 68 12.39 -30.28 -18.92
CA CYS A 68 11.85 -30.75 -17.65
C CYS A 68 12.14 -32.24 -17.43
N ILE A 69 12.88 -32.53 -16.36
CA ILE A 69 13.28 -33.89 -15.97
C ILE A 69 12.24 -34.65 -15.12
N ASP A 70 11.05 -34.07 -14.94
CA ASP A 70 9.93 -34.62 -14.15
C ASP A 70 10.30 -35.03 -12.70
N CYS A 71 11.18 -34.26 -12.04
CA CYS A 71 11.60 -34.52 -10.65
C CYS A 71 10.59 -34.08 -9.59
N LYS A 72 9.61 -33.24 -9.96
CA LYS A 72 8.60 -32.63 -9.07
C LYS A 72 9.17 -31.80 -7.90
N ALA A 73 10.44 -31.40 -7.93
CA ALA A 73 11.05 -30.56 -6.91
C ALA A 73 10.29 -29.23 -6.70
N CYS A 74 9.83 -28.61 -7.79
CA CYS A 74 9.01 -27.40 -7.76
C CYS A 74 7.67 -27.56 -7.04
N VAL A 75 7.08 -28.76 -7.04
CA VAL A 75 5.82 -29.06 -6.34
C VAL A 75 6.10 -29.31 -4.85
N HIS A 76 7.17 -30.04 -4.53
CA HIS A 76 7.53 -30.36 -3.15
C HIS A 76 7.94 -29.14 -2.32
N VAL A 77 8.55 -28.14 -2.95
CA VAL A 77 8.94 -26.89 -2.28
C VAL A 77 7.77 -25.90 -2.18
N CYS A 78 6.68 -26.14 -2.90
CA CYS A 78 5.57 -25.21 -2.93
C CYS A 78 4.81 -25.19 -1.60
N PRO A 79 4.70 -24.05 -0.90
CA PRO A 79 3.99 -23.98 0.37
C PRO A 79 2.48 -24.23 0.22
N THR A 80 1.92 -24.00 -0.97
CA THR A 80 0.50 -24.23 -1.28
C THR A 80 0.26 -25.53 -2.05
N GLY A 81 1.30 -26.33 -2.29
CA GLY A 81 1.19 -27.65 -2.92
C GLY A 81 0.74 -27.63 -4.39
N ILE A 82 0.82 -26.49 -5.08
CA ILE A 82 0.46 -26.39 -6.48
C ILE A 82 1.52 -26.99 -7.41
N ASP A 83 1.07 -27.41 -8.59
CA ASP A 83 1.95 -27.82 -9.67
C ASP A 83 2.03 -26.72 -10.71
N ILE A 84 3.05 -25.85 -10.56
CA ILE A 84 3.33 -24.70 -11.43
C ILE A 84 3.46 -25.06 -12.92
N ARG A 85 3.66 -26.35 -13.24
CA ARG A 85 3.71 -26.86 -14.63
C ARG A 85 2.32 -26.93 -15.27
N ASN A 86 1.25 -26.75 -14.51
CA ASN A 86 -0.13 -26.65 -15.02
C ASN A 86 -0.54 -25.20 -15.33
N GLY A 87 0.40 -24.25 -15.26
CA GLY A 87 0.17 -22.84 -15.53
C GLY A 87 -0.11 -22.02 -14.27
N THR A 88 -0.62 -20.81 -14.46
CA THR A 88 -0.90 -19.87 -13.38
C THR A 88 -2.13 -20.31 -12.59
N GLN A 89 -1.94 -20.59 -11.30
CA GLN A 89 -2.99 -21.04 -10.38
C GLN A 89 -3.23 -19.97 -9.30
N LEU A 90 -4.47 -19.87 -8.81
CA LEU A 90 -4.90 -18.81 -7.88
C LEU A 90 -4.26 -18.95 -6.50
N GLU A 91 -3.82 -20.16 -6.15
CA GLU A 91 -3.20 -20.50 -4.89
C GLU A 91 -1.70 -20.13 -4.87
N CYS A 92 -1.15 -19.64 -5.99
CA CYS A 92 0.25 -19.19 -6.03
C CYS A 92 0.44 -17.91 -5.21
N VAL A 93 1.34 -17.96 -4.23
CA VAL A 93 1.70 -16.81 -3.36
C VAL A 93 2.94 -16.06 -3.83
N ASN A 94 3.44 -16.37 -5.03
CA ASN A 94 4.63 -15.76 -5.63
C ASN A 94 5.92 -15.76 -4.77
N CYS A 95 6.14 -16.83 -3.99
CA CYS A 95 7.30 -16.95 -3.08
C CYS A 95 8.64 -17.34 -3.73
N THR A 96 8.65 -17.56 -5.05
CA THR A 96 9.81 -17.96 -5.88
C THR A 96 10.56 -19.25 -5.52
N ALA A 97 10.18 -19.97 -4.45
CA ALA A 97 10.89 -21.18 -4.03
C ALA A 97 10.96 -22.27 -5.13
N CYS A 98 9.96 -22.32 -6.02
CA CYS A 98 9.95 -23.22 -7.17
C CYS A 98 11.02 -22.89 -8.22
N ILE A 99 11.42 -21.61 -8.35
CA ILE A 99 12.51 -21.18 -9.25
C ILE A 99 13.83 -21.77 -8.73
N ASP A 100 14.15 -21.50 -7.47
CA ASP A 100 15.41 -21.93 -6.85
C ASP A 100 15.56 -23.46 -6.87
N ALA A 101 14.50 -24.18 -6.51
CA ALA A 101 14.50 -25.65 -6.53
C ALA A 101 14.65 -26.22 -7.94
N CYS A 102 14.02 -25.57 -8.94
CA CYS A 102 14.14 -25.99 -10.33
C CYS A 102 15.55 -25.74 -10.86
N ASP A 103 16.10 -24.54 -10.64
CA ASP A 103 17.44 -24.18 -11.09
C ASP A 103 18.52 -25.07 -10.46
N HIS A 104 18.38 -25.41 -9.17
CA HIS A 104 19.28 -26.37 -8.51
C HIS A 104 19.28 -27.74 -9.21
N MET A 105 18.11 -28.23 -9.63
CA MET A 105 18.01 -29.49 -10.37
C MET A 105 18.59 -29.37 -11.78
N MET A 106 18.34 -28.26 -12.48
CA MET A 106 18.86 -28.02 -13.83
C MET A 106 20.38 -27.94 -13.85
N GLU A 107 20.98 -27.24 -12.88
CA GLU A 107 22.43 -27.21 -12.68
C GLU A 107 23.00 -28.61 -12.43
N GLY A 108 22.34 -29.41 -11.57
CA GLY A 108 22.78 -30.77 -11.25
C GLY A 108 22.81 -31.72 -12.45
N VAL A 109 21.98 -31.47 -13.47
CA VAL A 109 21.95 -32.26 -14.72
C VAL A 109 22.70 -31.60 -15.88
N GLY A 110 23.21 -30.38 -15.69
CA GLY A 110 23.94 -29.63 -16.73
C GLY A 110 23.05 -29.00 -17.81
N LEU A 111 21.76 -28.74 -17.52
CA LEU A 111 20.83 -28.05 -18.42
C LEU A 111 20.75 -26.54 -18.08
N PRO A 112 20.30 -25.68 -19.02
CA PRO A 112 20.21 -24.25 -18.75
C PRO A 112 19.22 -23.93 -17.62
N LYS A 113 19.50 -22.90 -16.83
CA LYS A 113 18.58 -22.40 -15.78
C LYS A 113 17.35 -21.71 -16.37
N GLY A 114 16.40 -21.31 -15.52
CA GLY A 114 15.27 -20.47 -15.89
C GLY A 114 14.15 -21.23 -16.60
N LEU A 115 13.99 -22.53 -16.32
CA LEU A 115 12.82 -23.30 -16.77
C LEU A 115 11.54 -22.83 -16.07
N ILE A 116 11.67 -22.37 -14.82
CA ILE A 116 10.66 -21.56 -14.13
C ILE A 116 11.30 -20.20 -13.91
N ARG A 117 10.65 -19.12 -14.34
CA ARG A 117 11.20 -17.76 -14.22
C ARG A 117 10.08 -16.72 -14.15
N TYR A 118 10.45 -15.48 -13.87
CA TYR A 118 9.58 -14.34 -14.14
C TYR A 118 9.41 -14.18 -15.64
N ALA A 119 8.21 -14.45 -16.14
CA ALA A 119 7.88 -14.29 -17.54
C ALA A 119 6.40 -13.96 -17.69
N SER A 120 6.07 -13.33 -18.81
CA SER A 120 4.67 -13.22 -19.24
C SER A 120 4.29 -14.38 -20.15
N GLU A 121 3.01 -14.67 -20.29
CA GLU A 121 2.53 -15.67 -21.24
C GLU A 121 2.99 -15.35 -22.67
N SER A 122 2.98 -14.07 -23.07
CA SER A 122 3.49 -13.63 -24.38
C SER A 122 5.00 -13.80 -24.54
N GLU A 123 5.77 -13.80 -23.45
CA GLU A 123 7.22 -14.03 -23.51
C GLU A 123 7.54 -15.50 -23.74
N ILE A 124 6.74 -16.41 -23.18
CA ILE A 124 6.90 -17.85 -23.37
C ILE A 124 6.35 -18.27 -24.73
N ALA A 125 5.09 -17.94 -25.04
CA ALA A 125 4.42 -18.41 -26.24
C ALA A 125 4.82 -17.66 -27.53
N ASP A 126 5.03 -16.34 -27.46
CA ASP A 126 5.34 -15.53 -28.65
C ASP A 126 6.84 -15.19 -28.75
N LYS A 127 7.67 -15.64 -27.78
CA LYS A 127 9.10 -15.31 -27.65
C LYS A 127 9.41 -13.82 -27.69
N GLN A 128 8.45 -12.99 -27.30
CA GLN A 128 8.63 -11.54 -27.28
C GLN A 128 9.28 -11.11 -25.96
N PRO A 129 10.32 -10.26 -26.00
CA PRO A 129 10.90 -9.73 -24.77
C PRO A 129 9.88 -8.85 -24.03
N PHE A 130 10.09 -8.72 -22.72
CA PHE A 130 9.30 -7.82 -21.90
C PHE A 130 9.28 -6.39 -22.46
N HIS A 131 8.09 -5.85 -22.71
CA HIS A 131 7.89 -4.49 -23.18
C HIS A 131 6.91 -3.76 -22.29
N PHE A 132 7.22 -2.49 -22.00
CA PHE A 132 6.36 -1.66 -21.16
C PHE A 132 5.11 -1.24 -21.92
N THR A 133 3.99 -1.92 -21.62
CA THR A 133 2.73 -1.76 -22.36
C THR A 133 2.12 -0.37 -22.16
N THR A 134 1.27 0.07 -23.09
CA THR A 134 0.54 1.34 -22.97
C THR A 134 -0.31 1.40 -21.69
N ARG A 135 -0.89 0.27 -21.26
CA ARG A 135 -1.65 0.19 -20.00
C ARG A 135 -0.75 0.42 -18.78
N MET A 136 0.43 -0.20 -18.75
CA MET A 136 1.40 0.03 -17.68
C MET A 136 1.84 1.49 -17.63
N LYS A 137 2.12 2.11 -18.79
CA LYS A 137 2.42 3.56 -18.87
C LYS A 137 1.32 4.42 -18.28
N ALA A 138 0.06 4.14 -18.64
CA ALA A 138 -1.09 4.88 -18.12
C ALA A 138 -1.21 4.74 -16.60
N TYR A 139 -1.13 3.51 -16.06
CA TYR A 139 -1.22 3.30 -14.60
C TYR A 139 -0.04 3.91 -13.85
N SER A 140 1.19 3.81 -14.36
CA SER A 140 2.36 4.46 -13.77
C SER A 140 2.23 5.98 -13.77
N ALA A 141 1.71 6.58 -14.85
CA ALA A 141 1.46 8.02 -14.89
C ALA A 141 0.43 8.46 -13.83
N VAL A 142 -0.70 7.75 -13.71
CA VAL A 142 -1.71 8.03 -12.68
C VAL A 142 -1.14 7.88 -11.27
N LEU A 143 -0.37 6.81 -11.02
CA LEU A 143 0.27 6.59 -9.72
C LEU A 143 1.24 7.74 -9.37
N VAL A 144 2.06 8.18 -10.32
CA VAL A 144 2.98 9.30 -10.12
C VAL A 144 2.21 10.58 -9.78
N VAL A 145 1.09 10.86 -10.46
CA VAL A 145 0.25 12.02 -10.15
C VAL A 145 -0.31 11.93 -8.73
N LEU A 146 -0.86 10.77 -8.33
CA LEU A 146 -1.42 10.57 -7.00
C LEU A 146 -0.36 10.72 -5.90
N VAL A 147 0.82 10.13 -6.10
CA VAL A 147 1.95 10.26 -5.16
C VAL A 147 2.41 11.72 -5.09
N ALA A 148 2.52 12.41 -6.22
CA ALA A 148 2.88 13.82 -6.24
C ALA A 148 1.87 14.67 -5.45
N VAL A 149 0.57 14.49 -5.69
CA VAL A 149 -0.48 15.18 -4.93
C VAL A 149 -0.37 14.89 -3.44
N MET A 150 -0.19 13.62 -3.06
CA MET A 150 -0.04 13.22 -1.66
C MET A 150 1.17 13.88 -1.01
N VAL A 151 2.33 13.87 -1.68
CA VAL A 151 3.55 14.52 -1.20
C VAL A 151 3.35 16.02 -1.05
N THR A 152 2.72 16.67 -2.05
CA THR A 152 2.41 18.11 -1.96
C THR A 152 1.53 18.40 -0.76
N LEU A 153 0.44 17.66 -0.55
CA LEU A 153 -0.46 17.85 0.59
C LEU A 153 0.24 17.65 1.94
N VAL A 154 1.18 16.69 2.03
CA VAL A 154 1.95 16.44 3.25
C VAL A 154 2.94 17.57 3.52
N VAL A 155 3.64 18.07 2.50
CA VAL A 155 4.64 19.14 2.64
C VAL A 155 4.00 20.51 2.87
N THR A 156 2.83 20.79 2.28
CA THR A 156 2.11 22.05 2.48
C THR A 156 1.18 22.04 3.70
N ARG A 157 1.15 20.95 4.47
CA ARG A 157 0.37 20.83 5.70
C ARG A 157 0.81 21.90 6.70
N SER A 158 -0.12 22.73 7.15
CA SER A 158 0.17 23.73 8.18
C SER A 158 0.58 23.07 9.50
N GLU A 159 1.58 23.65 10.16
CA GLU A 159 2.10 23.20 11.45
C GLU A 159 1.12 23.47 12.61
N VAL A 160 0.34 24.54 12.48
CA VAL A 160 -0.68 24.93 13.44
C VAL A 160 -2.01 25.11 12.70
N GLU A 161 -3.09 24.66 13.32
CA GLU A 161 -4.45 24.93 12.85
C GLU A 161 -5.22 25.61 13.98
N ALA A 162 -5.75 26.80 13.71
CA ALA A 162 -6.52 27.59 14.66
C ALA A 162 -7.94 27.79 14.14
N THR A 163 -8.92 27.48 14.98
CA THR A 163 -10.35 27.72 14.74
C THR A 163 -10.84 28.69 15.80
N VAL A 164 -11.37 29.84 15.39
CA VAL A 164 -11.94 30.85 16.28
C VAL A 164 -13.42 31.01 15.94
N LEU A 165 -14.28 30.76 16.92
CA LEU A 165 -15.74 30.80 16.78
C LEU A 165 -16.31 31.75 17.83
N ARG A 166 -17.30 32.56 17.44
CA ARG A 166 -18.03 33.41 18.39
C ARG A 166 -18.75 32.55 19.43
N THR A 167 -18.70 32.95 20.70
CA THR A 167 -19.41 32.21 21.77
C THR A 167 -20.93 32.37 21.62
N PRO A 168 -21.69 31.26 21.60
CA PRO A 168 -23.15 31.33 21.50
C PRO A 168 -23.79 32.04 22.70
N GLY A 169 -24.82 32.84 22.46
CA GLY A 169 -25.64 33.43 23.52
C GLY A 169 -25.13 34.73 24.13
N MET A 170 -23.92 35.20 23.79
CA MET A 170 -23.43 36.52 24.19
C MET A 170 -23.50 37.53 23.03
N LEU A 171 -24.23 38.63 23.27
CA LEU A 171 -24.14 39.84 22.45
C LEU A 171 -22.89 40.64 22.81
N PHE A 172 -22.64 41.70 22.06
CA PHE A 172 -21.56 42.62 22.36
C PHE A 172 -21.75 43.25 23.75
N GLN A 173 -20.66 43.38 24.50
CA GLN A 173 -20.64 44.02 25.82
C GLN A 173 -19.93 45.37 25.69
N GLU A 174 -20.57 46.43 26.17
CA GLU A 174 -19.99 47.77 26.25
C GLU A 174 -19.15 47.86 27.53
N GLN A 175 -17.87 48.18 27.37
CA GLN A 175 -16.93 48.35 28.49
C GLN A 175 -17.07 49.76 29.07
N GLU A 176 -16.63 49.97 30.32
CA GLU A 176 -16.72 51.27 31.03
C GLU A 176 -16.06 52.42 30.25
N ASP A 177 -15.08 52.12 29.39
CA ASP A 177 -14.38 53.07 28.52
C ASP A 177 -15.14 53.42 27.22
N GLY A 178 -16.35 52.90 26.99
CA GLY A 178 -17.13 53.09 25.75
C GLY A 178 -16.69 52.20 24.57
N ARG A 179 -15.74 51.30 24.80
CA ARG A 179 -15.27 50.27 23.84
C ARG A 179 -16.23 49.08 23.79
N ILE A 180 -16.27 48.38 22.65
CA ILE A 180 -17.14 47.22 22.42
C ILE A 180 -16.32 45.94 22.51
N SER A 181 -16.75 44.98 23.33
CA SER A 181 -16.10 43.68 23.51
C SER A 181 -17.00 42.52 23.08
N ASN A 182 -16.41 41.54 22.40
CA ASN A 182 -17.09 40.30 22.01
C ASN A 182 -16.27 39.08 22.45
N LEU A 183 -16.96 38.04 22.91
CA LEU A 183 -16.35 36.79 23.37
C LEU A 183 -16.26 35.75 22.24
N TYR A 184 -15.09 35.14 22.09
CA TYR A 184 -14.81 34.09 21.12
C TYR A 184 -14.17 32.89 21.80
N ASN A 185 -14.58 31.69 21.39
CA ASN A 185 -13.89 30.44 21.68
C ASN A 185 -12.83 30.19 20.63
N PHE A 186 -11.62 29.80 21.05
CA PHE A 186 -10.59 29.32 20.13
C PHE A 186 -10.25 27.87 20.41
N LYS A 187 -9.89 27.15 19.35
CA LYS A 187 -9.26 25.83 19.40
C LYS A 187 -8.04 25.87 18.50
N VAL A 188 -6.87 25.64 19.07
CA VAL A 188 -5.60 25.61 18.35
C VAL A 188 -4.99 24.22 18.50
N VAL A 189 -4.55 23.64 17.39
CA VAL A 189 -3.96 22.30 17.36
C VAL A 189 -2.51 22.39 16.91
N ASN A 190 -1.60 21.88 17.75
CA ASN A 190 -0.21 21.70 17.37
C ASN A 190 -0.08 20.39 16.58
N LYS A 191 0.32 20.49 15.32
CA LYS A 191 0.52 19.33 14.45
C LYS A 191 2.00 18.93 14.35
N THR A 192 2.88 19.58 15.10
CA THR A 192 4.32 19.32 15.16
C THR A 192 4.71 18.55 16.42
N ASN A 193 5.98 18.15 16.48
CA ASN A 193 6.58 17.40 17.60
C ASN A 193 7.34 18.29 18.60
N HIS A 194 7.22 19.62 18.48
CA HIS A 194 7.84 20.58 19.39
C HIS A 194 6.80 21.60 19.87
N ASP A 195 7.07 22.22 21.01
CA ASP A 195 6.15 23.20 21.61
C ASP A 195 6.24 24.52 20.83
N ILE A 196 5.09 25.14 20.57
CA ILE A 196 4.99 26.37 19.78
C ILE A 196 4.37 27.48 20.65
N PRO A 197 5.07 28.61 20.85
CA PRO A 197 4.44 29.77 21.47
C PRO A 197 3.45 30.40 20.48
N ILE A 198 2.23 30.69 20.93
CA ILE A 198 1.19 31.31 20.11
C ILE A 198 0.83 32.70 20.65
N GLU A 199 0.61 33.64 19.74
CA GLU A 199 0.13 34.98 20.05
C GLU A 199 -1.05 35.30 19.12
N PHE A 200 -2.12 35.86 19.68
CA PHE A 200 -3.27 36.30 18.91
C PHE A 200 -3.15 37.80 18.62
N ARG A 201 -3.22 38.18 17.34
CA ARG A 201 -3.22 39.58 16.89
C ARG A 201 -4.37 39.85 15.94
N LEU A 202 -4.88 41.08 15.97
CA LEU A 202 -5.82 41.59 14.96
C LEU A 202 -5.02 42.08 13.75
N MET A 203 -5.44 41.68 12.54
CA MET A 203 -4.73 42.03 11.30
C MET A 203 -5.22 43.35 10.69
N ASP A 204 -6.54 43.55 10.63
CA ASP A 204 -7.15 44.59 9.78
C ASP A 204 -7.97 45.64 10.56
N MET A 205 -7.93 45.63 11.90
CA MET A 205 -8.64 46.60 12.73
C MET A 205 -7.85 47.00 13.98
N PRO A 206 -7.90 48.29 14.38
CA PRO A 206 -7.40 48.71 15.67
C PRO A 206 -8.28 48.12 16.78
N GLY A 207 -7.64 47.49 17.75
CA GLY A 207 -8.31 46.84 18.87
C GLY A 207 -7.34 46.03 19.71
N GLU A 208 -7.83 45.48 20.81
CA GLU A 208 -7.07 44.66 21.75
C GLU A 208 -7.66 43.26 21.81
N VAL A 209 -6.79 42.24 21.79
CA VAL A 209 -7.18 40.85 22.10
C VAL A 209 -6.80 40.58 23.54
N LYS A 210 -7.79 40.25 24.37
CA LYS A 210 -7.61 39.87 25.78
C LYS A 210 -7.94 38.40 25.96
N LEU A 211 -6.92 37.58 26.17
CA LEU A 211 -7.09 36.16 26.51
C LEU A 211 -7.70 36.03 27.91
N ILE A 212 -8.66 35.11 28.06
CA ILE A 212 -9.25 34.78 29.36
C ILE A 212 -8.48 33.59 29.93
N GLY A 213 -7.62 33.85 30.92
CA GLY A 213 -6.83 32.82 31.59
C GLY A 213 -5.33 33.07 31.53
N ARG A 214 -4.55 31.99 31.35
CA ARG A 214 -3.08 32.04 31.20
C ARG A 214 -2.68 32.08 29.74
N ASP A 215 -1.46 32.57 29.47
CA ASP A 215 -0.81 32.41 28.17
C ASP A 215 -0.81 30.94 27.76
N VAL A 216 -1.29 30.67 26.55
CA VAL A 216 -1.44 29.32 26.04
C VAL A 216 -0.13 28.91 25.34
N GLU A 217 0.69 28.12 26.03
CA GLU A 217 1.76 27.38 25.36
C GLU A 217 1.18 26.16 24.66
N LEU A 218 1.41 26.06 23.35
CA LEU A 218 0.87 24.99 22.54
C LEU A 218 1.82 23.79 22.57
N GLU A 219 1.62 22.90 23.54
CA GLU A 219 2.40 21.66 23.67
C GLU A 219 2.36 20.80 22.40
N ARG A 220 3.45 20.07 22.14
CA ARG A 220 3.59 19.16 21.00
C ARG A 220 2.41 18.20 20.85
N ALA A 221 1.92 18.04 19.63
CA ALA A 221 0.80 17.13 19.28
C ALA A 221 -0.48 17.29 20.13
N LYS A 222 -0.66 18.41 20.85
CA LYS A 222 -1.83 18.68 21.69
C LYS A 222 -2.73 19.76 21.08
N LEU A 223 -3.97 19.73 21.54
CA LEU A 223 -4.95 20.76 21.30
C LEU A 223 -5.03 21.64 22.55
N ALA A 224 -5.02 22.96 22.36
CA ALA A 224 -5.37 23.92 23.38
C ALA A 224 -6.68 24.62 22.99
N GLU A 225 -7.54 24.79 23.97
CA GLU A 225 -8.81 25.50 23.82
C GLU A 225 -8.98 26.50 24.95
N GLY A 226 -9.67 27.59 24.66
CA GLY A 226 -9.91 28.66 25.61
C GLY A 226 -10.81 29.74 25.01
N GLU A 227 -10.95 30.83 25.77
CA GLU A 227 -11.79 31.95 25.42
C GLU A 227 -10.95 33.23 25.32
N LEU A 228 -11.30 34.10 24.38
CA LEU A 228 -10.68 35.41 24.21
C LEU A 228 -11.74 36.48 23.97
N PHE A 229 -11.50 37.68 24.50
CA PHE A 229 -12.24 38.87 24.15
C PHE A 229 -11.51 39.61 23.02
N ILE A 230 -12.28 39.99 22.00
CA ILE A 230 -11.85 41.00 21.03
C ILE A 230 -12.51 42.30 21.45
N VAL A 231 -11.70 43.28 21.84
CA VAL A 231 -12.13 44.64 22.22
C VAL A 231 -11.82 45.56 21.07
N LEU A 232 -12.85 46.21 20.53
CA LEU A 232 -12.74 47.17 19.44
C LEU A 232 -13.11 48.56 19.98
N ASP A 233 -12.43 49.57 19.44
CA ASP A 233 -12.86 50.95 19.61
C ASP A 233 -14.16 51.18 18.83
N ARG A 234 -15.01 52.07 19.35
CA ARG A 234 -16.33 52.35 18.79
C ARG A 234 -16.26 53.22 17.54
#